data_AF-A0A540M113-F1
#
_entry.id   AF-A0A540M113-F1
#
_cell.length_a   1.000
_cell.length_b   1.000
_cell.length_c   1.000
_cell.angle_alpha   90.00
_cell.angle_beta   90.00
_cell.angle_gamma   90.00
#
_symmetry.space_group_name_H-M   'P 1'
#
loop_
_entity.id
_entity.type
_entity.pdbx_description
1 polymer ?
#
loop_
_entity_poly.entity_id
_entity_poly.type
_entity_poly.pdbx_seq_one_letter_code
_entity_poly.pdbx_strand_id
1 'polypeptide(L)'
;MAAGKEFMVYNSMTRQKETFRPIEPGKVSMYVCGITAYDLSHLGHARAAVNFDVLFRYLKHLGYEVTYVRNFTDVDDKIIMRANKNGEDPFSLSSRFCKEYLNDMGDLQCLLPTHQPYVSEHIEHIKDLITQIINKEYAYLVGGDVFFAVDKFPNYGQLSGQKLEHNRAGERVAVDSRKRNPADFALWKSAKPGEPSWESPWGPGRPGWHIECSAMSAHYLTFKFDIHGGGIDLIFPHHENEIAQSCAACQESSVSYWMHNGHVTNNNEKMSKSLNNFFTIRETLQDCEDALAPLLEEGLKEGADQNGKIVKITLTAQECISKLKNEFESKMCDDLNTAQILTGAFQDALKFINSSLNGLKKKQQKQKQLSMVQSLIDVKKAVTDDVLDVLGLKSSHTYSEVLQQLKAKALERAGMVENDVLKKIEERKRARENKDFAMSDQIRADLTRKGIALMDVGKETIWRPCVREEPIKEEEKQLPTVEEQKVLPVEQKEEQKQLSSEEEHNALPVEKELAVST
;
A
#
# COMPACT_ATOMS: atom_id res chain seq x y z
N MET A 1 -3.36 22.34 -2.67
CA MET A 1 -3.11 21.99 -4.08
C MET A 1 -2.32 23.12 -4.73
N ALA A 2 -1.20 22.84 -5.40
CA ALA A 2 -0.63 23.78 -6.35
C ALA A 2 -1.71 24.17 -7.37
N ALA A 3 -1.69 25.43 -7.80
CA ALA A 3 -2.69 25.95 -8.72
C ALA A 3 -2.75 25.09 -10.00
N GLY A 4 -3.85 24.34 -10.17
CA GLY A 4 -4.23 23.73 -11.46
C GLY A 4 -4.19 22.20 -11.57
N LYS A 5 -3.94 21.41 -10.52
CA LYS A 5 -4.05 19.94 -10.60
C LYS A 5 -5.19 19.41 -9.73
N GLU A 6 -6.17 18.80 -10.37
CA GLU A 6 -7.27 18.10 -9.71
C GLU A 6 -6.81 16.74 -9.18
N PHE A 7 -7.32 16.31 -8.03
CA PHE A 7 -7.11 14.95 -7.53
C PHE A 7 -8.00 14.00 -8.34
N MET A 8 -7.38 13.02 -9.00
CA MET A 8 -8.03 11.99 -9.80
C MET A 8 -7.96 10.65 -9.09
N VAL A 9 -9.07 9.91 -9.08
CA VAL A 9 -9.16 8.55 -8.51
C VAL A 9 -9.76 7.60 -9.53
N TYR A 10 -9.28 6.35 -9.58
CA TYR A 10 -9.92 5.32 -10.37
C TYR A 10 -11.21 4.85 -9.69
N ASN A 11 -12.36 5.06 -10.35
CA ASN A 11 -13.65 4.65 -9.84
C ASN A 11 -14.05 3.31 -10.47
N SER A 12 -14.20 2.29 -9.63
CA SER A 12 -14.48 0.92 -10.07
C SER A 12 -15.88 0.78 -10.68
N MET A 13 -16.83 1.62 -10.26
CA MET A 13 -18.18 1.67 -10.81
C MET A 13 -18.18 2.08 -12.28
N THR A 14 -17.38 3.09 -12.64
CA THR A 14 -17.34 3.66 -13.99
C THR A 14 -16.14 3.16 -14.82
N ARG A 15 -15.19 2.49 -14.17
CA ARG A 15 -13.96 1.92 -14.74
C ARG A 15 -13.03 2.94 -15.40
N GLN A 16 -13.03 4.16 -14.89
CA GLN A 16 -12.22 5.26 -15.39
C GLN A 16 -11.67 6.10 -14.24
N LYS A 17 -10.64 6.90 -14.53
CA LYS A 17 -10.16 7.93 -13.61
C LYS A 17 -11.08 9.13 -13.65
N GLU A 18 -11.49 9.60 -12.49
CA GLU A 18 -12.44 10.70 -12.32
C GLU A 18 -11.87 11.74 -11.38
N THR A 19 -12.20 13.00 -11.63
CA THR A 19 -11.91 14.08 -10.68
C THR A 19 -12.66 13.80 -9.38
N PHE A 20 -11.92 13.70 -8.29
CA PHE A 20 -12.46 13.57 -6.95
C PHE A 20 -13.15 14.87 -6.53
N ARG A 21 -14.44 14.77 -6.24
CA ARG A 21 -15.28 15.86 -5.75
C ARG A 21 -16.11 15.32 -4.60
N PRO A 22 -15.86 15.78 -3.36
CA PRO A 22 -16.69 15.36 -2.25
C PRO A 22 -18.12 15.89 -2.39
N ILE A 23 -19.07 15.18 -1.80
CA ILE A 23 -20.48 15.56 -1.70
C ILE A 23 -20.61 16.87 -0.92
N GLU A 24 -19.90 17.00 0.20
CA GLU A 24 -19.81 18.24 0.97
C GLU A 24 -18.42 18.89 0.76
N PRO A 25 -18.34 20.13 0.24
CA PRO A 25 -17.05 20.80 0.03
C PRO A 25 -16.20 20.84 1.30
N GLY A 26 -14.98 20.30 1.21
CA GLY A 26 -14.02 20.29 2.33
C GLY A 26 -14.15 19.11 3.30
N LYS A 27 -15.17 18.25 3.15
CA LYS A 27 -15.34 17.05 3.97
C LYS A 27 -15.35 15.78 3.12
N VAL A 28 -14.84 14.68 3.67
CA VAL A 28 -14.83 13.38 2.99
C VAL A 28 -15.34 12.30 3.93
N SER A 29 -16.33 11.55 3.46
CA SER A 29 -16.93 10.39 4.13
C SER A 29 -16.43 9.11 3.46
N MET A 30 -15.66 8.31 4.20
CA MET A 30 -14.94 7.14 3.67
C MET A 30 -15.25 5.90 4.51
N TYR A 31 -15.79 4.87 3.88
CA TYR A 31 -15.98 3.54 4.46
C TYR A 31 -15.04 2.54 3.78
N VAL A 32 -14.31 1.73 4.54
CA VAL A 32 -13.49 0.63 4.00
C VAL A 32 -13.87 -0.64 4.72
N CYS A 33 -14.20 -1.69 3.98
CA CYS A 33 -14.50 -3.00 4.57
C CYS A 33 -13.29 -3.53 5.35
N GLY A 34 -13.53 -3.89 6.61
CA GLY A 34 -12.52 -4.46 7.49
C GLY A 34 -12.35 -5.97 7.34
N ILE A 35 -11.84 -6.61 8.38
CA ILE A 35 -11.56 -8.05 8.38
C ILE A 35 -12.66 -8.85 9.07
N THR A 36 -12.77 -10.12 8.68
CA THR A 36 -13.37 -11.15 9.54
C THR A 36 -12.33 -11.63 10.55
N ALA A 37 -12.56 -11.34 11.83
CA ALA A 37 -11.58 -11.56 12.89
C ALA A 37 -11.57 -13.01 13.39
N TYR A 38 -11.19 -13.97 12.55
CA TYR A 38 -11.12 -15.40 12.92
C TYR A 38 -9.70 -15.98 12.96
N ASP A 39 -8.72 -15.24 12.45
CA ASP A 39 -7.30 -15.63 12.42
C ASP A 39 -6.40 -14.39 12.31
N LEU A 40 -5.08 -14.60 12.35
CA LEU A 40 -4.07 -13.55 12.15
C LEU A 40 -4.15 -12.91 10.77
N SER A 41 -3.72 -11.65 10.70
CA SER A 41 -3.67 -10.91 9.44
C SER A 41 -2.66 -11.51 8.47
N HIS A 42 -2.99 -11.56 7.18
CA HIS A 42 -2.04 -11.92 6.13
C HIS A 42 -1.71 -10.70 5.25
N LEU A 43 -0.76 -10.86 4.33
CA LEU A 43 -0.25 -9.78 3.48
C LEU A 43 -1.34 -9.08 2.64
N GLY A 44 -2.41 -9.79 2.27
CA GLY A 44 -3.59 -9.18 1.63
C GLY A 44 -4.27 -8.11 2.50
N HIS A 45 -4.46 -8.37 3.81
CA HIS A 45 -5.03 -7.41 4.75
C HIS A 45 -4.11 -6.21 4.94
N ALA A 46 -2.80 -6.47 5.09
CA ALA A 46 -1.78 -5.41 5.17
C ALA A 46 -1.81 -4.51 3.93
N ARG A 47 -1.89 -5.09 2.73
CA ARG A 47 -1.97 -4.32 1.48
C ARG A 47 -3.21 -3.43 1.44
N ALA A 48 -4.38 -3.96 1.79
CA ALA A 48 -5.61 -3.16 1.82
C ALA A 48 -5.47 -2.01 2.83
N ALA A 49 -5.08 -2.31 4.07
CA ALA A 49 -4.92 -1.32 5.13
C ALA A 49 -3.93 -0.21 4.76
N VAL A 50 -2.75 -0.55 4.23
CA VAL A 50 -1.71 0.43 3.85
C VAL A 50 -2.17 1.32 2.69
N ASN A 51 -2.83 0.76 1.66
CA ASN A 51 -3.31 1.58 0.53
C ASN A 51 -4.36 2.61 0.99
N PHE A 52 -5.32 2.18 1.82
CA PHE A 52 -6.33 3.10 2.33
C PHE A 52 -5.80 4.04 3.42
N ASP A 53 -4.75 3.67 4.16
CA ASP A 53 -4.04 4.59 5.05
C ASP A 53 -3.35 5.73 4.26
N VAL A 54 -2.67 5.40 3.16
CA VAL A 54 -2.06 6.41 2.28
C VAL A 54 -3.13 7.34 1.68
N LEU A 55 -4.28 6.80 1.25
CA LEU A 55 -5.42 7.61 0.80
C LEU A 55 -5.90 8.55 1.93
N PHE A 56 -6.14 8.02 3.12
CA PHE A 56 -6.60 8.79 4.28
C PHE A 56 -5.64 9.92 4.65
N ARG A 57 -4.33 9.62 4.71
CA ARG A 57 -3.27 10.61 4.95
C ARG A 57 -3.24 11.67 3.85
N TYR A 58 -3.37 11.26 2.58
CA TYR A 58 -3.34 12.21 1.47
C TYR A 58 -4.55 13.14 1.44
N LEU A 59 -5.75 12.62 1.71
CA LEU A 59 -6.95 13.45 1.85
C LEU A 59 -6.80 14.49 2.96
N LYS A 60 -6.23 14.11 4.10
CA LYS A 60 -5.90 15.06 5.18
C LYS A 60 -4.83 16.07 4.76
N HIS A 61 -3.80 15.63 4.02
CA HIS A 61 -2.78 16.52 3.47
C HIS A 61 -3.35 17.55 2.48
N LEU A 62 -4.37 17.16 1.70
CA LEU A 62 -5.11 18.08 0.83
C LEU A 62 -5.99 19.08 1.61
N GLY A 63 -6.12 18.92 2.92
CA GLY A 63 -6.88 19.80 3.81
C GLY A 63 -8.34 19.38 4.03
N TYR A 64 -8.72 18.16 3.64
CA TYR A 64 -10.06 17.65 3.91
C TYR A 64 -10.23 17.25 5.38
N GLU A 65 -11.42 17.52 5.93
CA GLU A 65 -11.90 16.86 7.13
C GLU A 65 -12.44 15.47 6.75
N VAL A 66 -11.79 14.41 7.22
CA VAL A 66 -12.12 13.04 6.79
C VAL A 66 -12.73 12.24 7.92
N THR A 67 -13.95 11.74 7.71
CA THR A 67 -14.57 10.70 8.56
C THR A 67 -14.29 9.35 7.93
N TYR A 68 -13.35 8.60 8.53
CA TYR A 68 -12.96 7.27 8.06
C TYR A 68 -13.56 6.18 8.96
N VAL A 69 -14.34 5.28 8.39
CA VAL A 69 -14.96 4.14 9.08
C VAL A 69 -14.40 2.83 8.51
N ARG A 70 -14.00 1.92 9.40
CA ARG A 70 -13.64 0.53 9.02
C ARG A 70 -14.15 -0.44 10.07
N ASN A 71 -15.04 -1.34 9.70
CA ASN A 71 -15.65 -2.27 10.63
C ASN A 71 -14.72 -3.40 11.09
N PHE A 72 -15.14 -4.13 12.11
CA PHE A 72 -14.70 -5.49 12.40
C PHE A 72 -15.88 -6.43 12.26
N THR A 73 -15.78 -7.42 11.37
CA THR A 73 -16.70 -8.54 11.33
C THR A 73 -16.31 -9.51 12.44
N ASP A 74 -16.93 -9.35 13.60
CA ASP A 74 -16.66 -10.11 14.82
C ASP A 74 -17.66 -11.25 15.08
N VAL A 75 -18.63 -11.41 14.17
CA VAL A 75 -19.61 -12.50 14.13
C VAL A 75 -19.77 -12.98 12.68
N ASP A 76 -19.36 -14.22 12.39
CA ASP A 76 -19.49 -14.84 11.06
C ASP A 76 -19.40 -16.37 11.18
N ASP A 77 -19.80 -17.09 10.13
CA ASP A 77 -19.65 -18.55 10.00
C ASP A 77 -18.20 -19.00 10.27
N LYS A 78 -17.20 -18.26 9.76
CA LYS A 78 -15.78 -18.63 9.95
C LYS A 78 -15.34 -18.52 11.41
N ILE A 79 -15.81 -17.48 12.11
CA ILE A 79 -15.52 -17.25 13.53
C ILE A 79 -16.14 -18.38 14.36
N ILE A 80 -17.42 -18.66 14.14
CA ILE A 80 -18.16 -19.70 14.86
C ILE A 80 -17.51 -21.08 14.63
N MET A 81 -17.21 -21.42 13.38
CA MET A 81 -16.56 -22.69 13.03
C MET A 81 -15.19 -22.82 13.69
N ARG A 82 -14.37 -21.75 13.69
CA ARG A 82 -13.05 -21.75 14.31
C ARG A 82 -13.13 -21.86 15.83
N ALA A 83 -14.04 -21.13 16.45
CA ALA A 83 -14.27 -21.13 17.89
C ALA A 83 -14.72 -22.51 18.37
N ASN A 84 -15.68 -23.14 17.67
CA ASN A 84 -16.12 -24.50 17.95
C ASN A 84 -14.96 -25.52 17.82
N LYS A 85 -14.11 -25.38 16.81
CA LYS A 85 -12.92 -26.25 16.65
C LYS A 85 -11.93 -26.09 17.81
N ASN A 86 -11.81 -24.89 18.36
CA ASN A 86 -10.89 -24.57 19.44
C ASN A 86 -11.49 -24.83 20.84
N GLY A 87 -12.81 -25.08 20.94
CA GLY A 87 -13.51 -25.19 22.22
C GLY A 87 -13.54 -23.88 23.01
N GLU A 88 -13.53 -22.73 22.33
CA GLU A 88 -13.56 -21.39 22.93
C GLU A 88 -14.81 -20.62 22.51
N ASP A 89 -15.13 -19.55 23.25
CA ASP A 89 -16.24 -18.65 22.94
C ASP A 89 -15.95 -17.81 21.66
N PRO A 90 -16.90 -17.70 20.70
CA PRO A 90 -16.69 -16.96 19.45
C PRO A 90 -16.31 -15.49 19.64
N PHE A 91 -16.88 -14.78 20.62
CA PHE A 91 -16.57 -13.37 20.87
C PHE A 91 -15.21 -13.18 21.50
N SER A 92 -14.81 -14.10 22.37
CA SER A 92 -13.45 -14.16 22.92
C SER A 92 -12.42 -14.37 21.81
N LEU A 93 -12.71 -15.25 20.86
CA LEU A 93 -11.88 -15.49 19.69
C LEU A 93 -11.76 -14.25 18.81
N SER A 94 -12.89 -13.63 18.45
CA SER A 94 -12.90 -12.48 17.54
C SER A 94 -12.29 -11.24 18.17
N SER A 95 -12.56 -10.99 19.45
CA SER A 95 -11.93 -9.90 20.21
C SER A 95 -10.40 -10.02 20.23
N ARG A 96 -9.87 -11.24 20.40
CA ARG A 96 -8.42 -11.50 20.33
C ARG A 96 -7.87 -11.13 18.96
N PHE A 97 -8.48 -11.60 17.87
CA PHE A 97 -7.97 -11.31 16.53
C PHE A 97 -8.19 -9.87 16.06
N CYS A 98 -9.21 -9.17 16.57
CA CYS A 98 -9.33 -7.72 16.38
C CYS A 98 -8.15 -6.99 17.00
N LYS A 99 -7.75 -7.38 18.23
CA LYS A 99 -6.56 -6.83 18.89
C LYS A 99 -5.27 -7.16 18.13
N GLU A 100 -5.09 -8.40 17.68
CA GLU A 100 -3.91 -8.77 16.87
C GLU A 100 -3.85 -7.99 15.57
N TYR A 101 -4.98 -7.83 14.88
CA TYR A 101 -5.04 -6.99 13.69
C TYR A 101 -4.64 -5.53 13.97
N LEU A 102 -5.09 -4.95 15.09
CA LEU A 102 -4.67 -3.59 15.49
C LEU A 102 -3.17 -3.50 15.78
N ASN A 103 -2.59 -4.52 16.41
CA ASN A 103 -1.13 -4.60 16.62
C ASN A 103 -0.41 -4.65 15.27
N ASP A 104 -0.80 -5.57 14.38
CA ASP A 104 -0.20 -5.74 13.06
C ASP A 104 -0.26 -4.45 12.24
N MET A 105 -1.41 -3.78 12.20
CA MET A 105 -1.58 -2.54 11.44
C MET A 105 -0.84 -1.36 12.10
N GLY A 106 -0.71 -1.36 13.43
CA GLY A 106 0.09 -0.40 14.18
C GLY A 106 1.58 -0.54 13.89
N ASP A 107 2.09 -1.77 13.80
CA ASP A 107 3.47 -2.07 13.40
C ASP A 107 3.76 -1.65 11.95
N LEU A 108 2.73 -1.68 11.10
CA LEU A 108 2.75 -1.13 9.73
C LEU A 108 2.55 0.40 9.66
N GLN A 109 2.42 1.08 10.81
CA GLN A 109 2.23 2.53 10.94
C GLN A 109 0.92 3.07 10.34
N CYS A 110 -0.07 2.21 10.13
CA CYS A 110 -1.40 2.64 9.69
C CYS A 110 -2.07 3.47 10.79
N LEU A 111 -2.70 4.59 10.41
CA LEU A 111 -3.53 5.38 11.31
C LEU A 111 -4.81 4.63 11.68
N LEU A 112 -5.34 4.94 12.86
CA LEU A 112 -6.65 4.46 13.25
C LEU A 112 -7.75 5.19 12.46
N PRO A 113 -8.77 4.48 11.97
CA PRO A 113 -10.00 5.09 11.47
C PRO A 113 -10.68 5.96 12.54
N THR A 114 -11.49 6.93 12.11
CA THR A 114 -12.37 7.73 12.99
C THR A 114 -13.33 6.83 13.77
N HIS A 115 -13.89 5.79 13.12
CA HIS A 115 -14.76 4.81 13.76
C HIS A 115 -14.39 3.37 13.36
N GLN A 116 -14.47 2.45 14.32
CA GLN A 116 -14.18 1.04 14.14
C GLN A 116 -15.31 0.16 14.67
N PRO A 117 -16.48 0.16 14.01
CA PRO A 117 -17.67 -0.52 14.53
C PRO A 117 -17.55 -2.04 14.48
N TYR A 118 -18.03 -2.70 15.52
CA TYR A 118 -18.18 -4.16 15.58
C TYR A 118 -19.59 -4.55 15.13
N VAL A 119 -19.72 -5.64 14.39
CA VAL A 119 -21.03 -6.13 13.91
C VAL A 119 -21.95 -6.45 15.08
N SER A 120 -21.40 -7.08 16.13
CA SER A 120 -22.15 -7.43 17.35
C SER A 120 -22.77 -6.24 18.08
N GLU A 121 -22.23 -5.04 17.89
CA GLU A 121 -22.72 -3.79 18.50
C GLU A 121 -23.75 -3.06 17.62
N HIS A 122 -23.95 -3.50 16.37
CA HIS A 122 -24.79 -2.83 15.36
C HIS A 122 -26.00 -3.67 14.91
N ILE A 123 -26.38 -4.66 15.70
CA ILE A 123 -27.45 -5.60 15.37
C ILE A 123 -28.80 -4.92 15.17
N GLU A 124 -29.14 -3.89 15.95
CA GLU A 124 -30.41 -3.17 15.78
C GLU A 124 -30.44 -2.40 14.45
N HIS A 125 -29.35 -1.73 14.06
CA HIS A 125 -29.24 -1.08 12.76
C HIS A 125 -29.38 -2.08 11.61
N ILE A 126 -28.82 -3.28 11.76
CA ILE A 126 -28.95 -4.37 10.78
C ILE A 126 -30.42 -4.82 10.67
N LYS A 127 -31.10 -5.05 11.80
CA LYS A 127 -32.52 -5.44 11.80
C LYS A 127 -33.40 -4.36 11.17
N ASP A 128 -33.13 -3.10 11.45
CA ASP A 128 -33.85 -1.97 10.85
C ASP A 128 -33.67 -1.94 9.34
N LEU A 129 -32.44 -2.11 8.86
CA LEU A 129 -32.15 -2.14 7.43
C LEU A 129 -32.87 -3.31 6.73
N ILE A 130 -32.80 -4.51 7.31
CA ILE A 130 -33.50 -5.69 6.76
C ILE A 130 -35.01 -5.46 6.74
N THR A 131 -35.57 -4.87 7.79
CA THR A 131 -37.00 -4.52 7.86
C THR A 131 -37.39 -3.57 6.73
N GLN A 132 -36.57 -2.56 6.42
CA GLN A 132 -36.80 -1.66 5.29
C GLN A 132 -36.76 -2.39 3.95
N ILE A 133 -35.81 -3.30 3.74
CA ILE A 133 -35.68 -4.10 2.52
C ILE A 133 -36.91 -5.01 2.34
N ILE A 134 -37.38 -5.66 3.41
CA ILE A 134 -38.60 -6.49 3.40
C ILE A 134 -39.83 -5.65 3.08
N ASN A 135 -40.00 -4.49 3.72
CA ASN A 135 -41.16 -3.62 3.51
C ASN A 135 -41.25 -3.10 2.08
N LYS A 136 -40.12 -3.01 1.37
CA LYS A 136 -40.03 -2.66 -0.05
C LYS A 136 -40.06 -3.88 -0.97
N GLU A 137 -40.36 -5.04 -0.41
CA GLU A 137 -40.50 -6.33 -1.08
C GLU A 137 -39.23 -6.86 -1.77
N TYR A 138 -38.04 -6.37 -1.42
CA TYR A 138 -36.76 -6.86 -1.96
C TYR A 138 -36.20 -8.08 -1.21
N ALA A 139 -36.88 -8.52 -0.15
CA ALA A 139 -36.49 -9.68 0.63
C ALA A 139 -37.68 -10.59 0.94
N TYR A 140 -37.39 -11.85 1.26
CA TYR A 140 -38.38 -12.85 1.63
C TYR A 140 -37.87 -13.77 2.73
N LEU A 141 -38.81 -14.33 3.50
CA LEU A 141 -38.52 -15.25 4.60
C LEU A 141 -38.61 -16.70 4.13
N VAL A 142 -37.71 -17.55 4.62
CA VAL A 142 -37.78 -19.01 4.48
C VAL A 142 -37.26 -19.68 5.75
N GLY A 143 -38.15 -20.29 6.53
CA GLY A 143 -37.75 -21.10 7.69
C GLY A 143 -36.92 -20.35 8.75
N GLY A 144 -37.20 -19.07 8.97
CA GLY A 144 -36.47 -18.19 9.89
C GLY A 144 -35.28 -17.46 9.27
N ASP A 145 -34.83 -17.85 8.07
CA ASP A 145 -33.85 -17.10 7.30
C ASP A 145 -34.55 -15.97 6.52
N VAL A 146 -33.84 -14.87 6.29
CA VAL A 146 -34.26 -13.78 5.39
C VAL A 146 -33.27 -13.71 4.23
N PHE A 147 -33.77 -13.81 3.00
CA PHE A 147 -32.97 -13.71 1.77
C PHE A 147 -33.30 -12.44 0.99
N PHE A 148 -32.29 -11.85 0.37
CA PHE A 148 -32.46 -10.80 -0.64
C PHE A 148 -32.85 -11.44 -1.97
N ALA A 149 -33.89 -10.93 -2.62
CA ALA A 149 -34.36 -11.35 -3.93
C ALA A 149 -33.63 -10.57 -5.02
N VAL A 150 -32.58 -11.17 -5.59
CA VAL A 150 -31.70 -10.49 -6.55
C VAL A 150 -32.41 -10.13 -7.86
N ASP A 151 -33.36 -10.96 -8.28
CA ASP A 151 -34.19 -10.74 -9.47
C ASP A 151 -35.03 -9.46 -9.41
N LYS A 152 -35.35 -8.98 -8.19
CA LYS A 152 -36.07 -7.72 -7.98
C LYS A 152 -35.19 -6.48 -8.11
N PHE A 153 -33.86 -6.62 -8.19
CA PHE A 153 -32.93 -5.50 -8.33
C PHE A 153 -32.32 -5.47 -9.75
N PRO A 154 -32.88 -4.69 -10.69
CA PRO A 154 -32.50 -4.76 -12.11
C PRO A 154 -31.04 -4.41 -12.42
N ASN A 155 -30.41 -3.61 -11.56
CA ASN A 155 -29.03 -3.14 -11.72
C ASN A 155 -28.00 -4.03 -11.01
N TYR A 156 -28.39 -5.22 -10.56
CA TYR A 156 -27.47 -6.14 -9.91
C TYR A 156 -26.35 -6.58 -10.87
N GLY A 157 -25.10 -6.44 -10.45
CA GLY A 157 -23.92 -6.72 -11.29
C GLY A 157 -23.31 -5.47 -11.91
N GLN A 158 -23.83 -4.27 -11.63
CA GLN A 158 -23.34 -3.02 -12.22
C GLN A 158 -21.88 -2.72 -11.84
N LEU A 159 -21.50 -2.98 -10.58
CA LEU A 159 -20.13 -2.70 -10.10
C LEU A 159 -19.15 -3.72 -10.72
N SER A 160 -19.48 -5.00 -10.58
CA SER A 160 -18.65 -6.11 -11.05
C SER A 160 -18.63 -6.28 -12.57
N GLY A 161 -19.66 -5.80 -13.27
CA GLY A 161 -19.88 -6.05 -14.69
C GLY A 161 -20.34 -7.47 -15.00
N GLN A 162 -20.63 -8.29 -13.99
CA GLN A 162 -21.11 -9.65 -14.18
C GLN A 162 -22.60 -9.63 -14.52
N LYS A 163 -22.99 -10.30 -15.61
CA LYS A 163 -24.41 -10.50 -15.94
C LYS A 163 -24.98 -11.62 -15.06
N LEU A 164 -26.20 -11.43 -14.55
CA LEU A 164 -26.94 -12.42 -13.76
C LEU A 164 -27.00 -13.81 -14.42
N GLU A 165 -27.12 -13.87 -15.75
CA GLU A 165 -27.17 -15.12 -16.52
C GLU A 165 -25.87 -15.94 -16.46
N HIS A 166 -24.73 -15.29 -16.20
CA HIS A 166 -23.41 -15.91 -16.06
C HIS A 166 -23.09 -16.26 -14.60
N ASN A 167 -23.91 -15.79 -13.66
CA ASN A 167 -23.79 -16.01 -12.22
C ASN A 167 -24.52 -17.28 -11.77
N ARG A 168 -24.28 -18.39 -12.47
CA ARG A 168 -24.52 -19.70 -11.85
C ARG A 168 -23.56 -19.82 -10.69
N ALA A 169 -24.11 -19.94 -9.48
CA ALA A 169 -23.40 -20.10 -8.22
C ALA A 169 -22.03 -20.76 -8.43
N GLY A 170 -20.95 -19.99 -8.19
CA GLY A 170 -19.60 -20.53 -8.27
C GLY A 170 -19.51 -21.86 -7.52
N GLU A 171 -18.84 -22.83 -8.14
CA GLU A 171 -18.77 -24.27 -7.81
C GLU A 171 -18.25 -24.64 -6.40
N ARG A 172 -18.36 -23.77 -5.39
CA ARG A 172 -17.72 -23.95 -4.07
C ARG A 172 -18.66 -23.94 -2.86
N VAL A 173 -19.96 -23.66 -3.01
CA VAL A 173 -20.94 -23.71 -1.90
C VAL A 173 -22.18 -24.50 -2.33
N ALA A 174 -22.66 -25.41 -1.49
CA ALA A 174 -23.88 -26.16 -1.73
C ALA A 174 -25.05 -25.21 -2.00
N VAL A 175 -25.72 -25.37 -3.14
CA VAL A 175 -26.88 -24.55 -3.50
C VAL A 175 -28.01 -24.85 -2.50
N ASP A 176 -28.39 -23.84 -1.72
CA ASP A 176 -29.54 -23.95 -0.83
C ASP A 176 -30.82 -24.00 -1.68
N SER A 177 -31.38 -25.21 -1.82
CA SER A 177 -32.60 -25.48 -2.60
C SER A 177 -33.84 -24.69 -2.15
N ARG A 178 -33.79 -24.04 -0.98
CA ARG A 178 -34.88 -23.20 -0.46
C ARG A 178 -34.89 -21.80 -1.08
N LYS A 179 -33.80 -21.37 -1.73
CA LYS A 179 -33.72 -20.07 -2.41
C LYS A 179 -34.56 -20.07 -3.68
N ARG A 180 -35.29 -18.98 -3.92
CA ARG A 180 -36.06 -18.76 -5.16
C ARG A 180 -35.12 -18.60 -6.37
N ASN A 181 -33.99 -17.95 -6.17
CA ASN A 181 -32.92 -17.80 -7.15
C ASN A 181 -31.57 -18.21 -6.54
N PRO A 182 -30.73 -19.01 -7.23
CA PRO A 182 -29.40 -19.37 -6.73
C PRO A 182 -28.49 -18.19 -6.35
N ALA A 183 -28.69 -17.03 -6.97
CA ALA A 183 -27.94 -15.80 -6.68
C ALA A 183 -28.43 -15.08 -5.40
N ASP A 184 -29.59 -15.43 -4.86
CA ASP A 184 -30.11 -14.83 -3.63
C ASP A 184 -29.14 -15.06 -2.47
N PHE A 185 -28.94 -14.04 -1.64
CA PHE A 185 -28.02 -14.09 -0.51
C PHE A 185 -28.73 -13.78 0.81
N ALA A 186 -28.21 -14.32 1.90
CA ALA A 186 -28.83 -14.19 3.21
C ALA A 186 -28.60 -12.77 3.75
N LEU A 187 -29.68 -12.15 4.23
CA LEU A 187 -29.67 -10.94 5.04
C LEU A 187 -29.66 -11.30 6.54
N TRP A 188 -30.45 -12.31 6.91
CA TRP A 188 -30.51 -12.86 8.26
C TRP A 188 -30.49 -14.38 8.19
N LYS A 189 -29.71 -15.00 9.07
CA LYS A 189 -29.59 -16.46 9.18
C LYS A 189 -30.15 -16.88 10.52
N SER A 190 -31.13 -17.77 10.49
CA SER A 190 -31.70 -18.41 11.67
C SER A 190 -30.62 -19.11 12.49
N ALA A 191 -30.75 -19.04 13.81
CA ALA A 191 -29.76 -19.59 14.73
C ALA A 191 -29.77 -21.12 14.69
N LYS A 192 -28.57 -21.72 14.64
CA LYS A 192 -28.39 -23.14 14.95
C LYS A 192 -28.09 -23.32 16.43
N PRO A 193 -28.39 -24.50 17.02
CA PRO A 193 -28.10 -24.76 18.42
C PRO A 193 -26.64 -24.49 18.78
N GLY A 194 -26.40 -23.64 19.78
CA GLY A 194 -25.07 -23.29 20.26
C GLY A 194 -24.34 -22.19 19.47
N GLU A 195 -24.93 -21.64 18.39
CA GLU A 195 -24.39 -20.46 17.72
C GLU A 195 -24.81 -19.16 18.42
N PRO A 196 -23.98 -18.09 18.39
CA PRO A 196 -24.41 -16.75 18.79
C PRO A 196 -25.66 -16.30 18.02
N SER A 197 -26.61 -15.71 18.75
CA SER A 197 -27.87 -15.26 18.17
C SER A 197 -28.47 -14.07 18.92
N TRP A 198 -29.33 -13.35 18.20
CA TRP A 198 -30.12 -12.22 18.70
C TRP A 198 -31.58 -12.44 18.33
N GLU A 199 -32.48 -12.01 19.21
CA GLU A 199 -33.92 -11.98 18.93
C GLU A 199 -34.23 -11.01 17.79
N SER A 200 -35.09 -11.42 16.85
CA SER A 200 -35.51 -10.57 15.74
C SER A 200 -36.98 -10.81 15.39
N PRO A 201 -37.63 -9.93 14.61
CA PRO A 201 -38.98 -10.16 14.11
C PRO A 201 -39.15 -11.46 13.30
N TRP A 202 -38.04 -12.08 12.84
CA TRP A 202 -38.03 -13.30 12.04
C TRP A 202 -37.57 -14.53 12.85
N GLY A 203 -37.41 -14.38 14.16
CA GLY A 203 -36.89 -15.40 15.08
C GLY A 203 -35.41 -15.19 15.45
N PRO A 204 -34.89 -15.99 16.39
CA PRO A 204 -33.50 -15.89 16.82
C PRO A 204 -32.56 -16.23 15.66
N GLY A 205 -31.55 -15.39 15.47
CA GLY A 205 -30.58 -15.56 14.39
C GLY A 205 -29.47 -14.54 14.44
N ARG A 206 -28.79 -14.37 13.32
CA ARG A 206 -27.65 -13.45 13.17
C ARG A 206 -27.59 -12.87 11.76
N PRO A 207 -26.84 -11.77 11.55
CA PRO A 207 -26.65 -11.20 10.23
C PRO A 207 -26.05 -12.20 9.23
N GLY A 208 -26.47 -12.09 7.97
CA GLY A 208 -25.71 -12.66 6.86
C GLY A 208 -24.47 -11.82 6.56
N TRP A 209 -23.48 -12.40 5.90
CA TRP A 209 -22.36 -11.62 5.36
C TRP A 209 -22.94 -10.56 4.39
N HIS A 210 -22.29 -9.40 4.24
CA HIS A 210 -22.72 -8.21 3.46
C HIS A 210 -23.60 -7.19 4.22
N ILE A 211 -24.72 -7.60 4.84
CA ILE A 211 -25.72 -6.64 5.37
C ILE A 211 -25.16 -5.71 6.45
N GLU A 212 -24.15 -6.20 7.18
CA GLU A 212 -23.48 -5.48 8.23
C GLU A 212 -22.80 -4.20 7.72
N CYS A 213 -22.11 -4.27 6.57
CA CYS A 213 -21.40 -3.12 6.00
C CYS A 213 -22.38 -2.08 5.48
N SER A 214 -23.48 -2.48 4.83
CA SER A 214 -24.56 -1.57 4.45
C SER A 214 -25.18 -0.85 5.65
N ALA A 215 -25.45 -1.57 6.75
CA ALA A 215 -26.06 -0.97 7.94
C ALA A 215 -25.10 -0.03 8.67
N MET A 216 -23.85 -0.44 8.87
CA MET A 216 -22.84 0.37 9.58
C MET A 216 -22.42 1.59 8.76
N SER A 217 -22.18 1.44 7.45
CA SER A 217 -21.86 2.57 6.59
C SER A 217 -23.00 3.60 6.57
N ALA A 218 -24.25 3.15 6.46
CA ALA A 218 -25.41 4.02 6.54
C ALA A 218 -25.57 4.71 7.90
N HIS A 219 -25.25 4.03 9.01
CA HIS A 219 -25.30 4.63 10.35
C HIS A 219 -24.29 5.77 10.53
N TYR A 220 -23.03 5.54 10.14
CA TYR A 220 -21.96 6.52 10.38
C TYR A 220 -21.88 7.61 9.30
N LEU A 221 -22.19 7.27 8.04
CA LEU A 221 -21.95 8.13 6.87
C LEU A 221 -23.22 8.45 6.07
N THR A 222 -24.39 7.96 6.50
CA THR A 222 -25.65 7.97 5.73
C THR A 222 -25.64 7.03 4.52
N PHE A 223 -26.78 6.87 3.84
CA PHE A 223 -26.87 6.10 2.58
C PHE A 223 -26.13 6.78 1.41
N LYS A 224 -25.66 8.02 1.60
CA LYS A 224 -24.98 8.79 0.56
C LYS A 224 -23.64 9.33 1.06
N PHE A 225 -22.55 8.75 0.58
CA PHE A 225 -21.19 9.08 1.03
C PHE A 225 -20.15 9.00 -0.10
N ASP A 226 -18.95 9.49 0.17
CA ASP A 226 -17.98 9.78 -0.89
C ASP A 226 -17.26 8.52 -1.38
N ILE A 227 -16.61 7.78 -0.48
CA ILE A 227 -15.68 6.70 -0.84
C ILE A 227 -16.08 5.40 -0.15
N HIS A 228 -16.23 4.33 -0.94
CA HIS A 228 -16.28 2.96 -0.43
C HIS A 228 -15.07 2.17 -0.94
N GLY A 229 -14.29 1.62 -0.01
CA GLY A 229 -13.03 0.94 -0.27
C GLY A 229 -13.01 -0.54 0.14
N GLY A 230 -12.19 -1.34 -0.54
CA GLY A 230 -11.89 -2.71 -0.13
C GLY A 230 -10.86 -3.41 -1.02
N GLY A 231 -10.60 -4.69 -0.77
CA GLY A 231 -9.84 -5.53 -1.69
C GLY A 231 -10.60 -5.76 -3.00
N ILE A 232 -9.90 -6.00 -4.11
CA ILE A 232 -10.53 -6.28 -5.41
C ILE A 232 -11.46 -7.50 -5.40
N ASP A 233 -11.22 -8.45 -4.50
CA ASP A 233 -12.09 -9.60 -4.22
C ASP A 233 -13.44 -9.22 -3.59
N LEU A 234 -13.54 -8.03 -2.98
CA LEU A 234 -14.79 -7.53 -2.41
C LEU A 234 -15.71 -6.92 -3.46
N ILE A 235 -15.25 -6.62 -4.68
CA ILE A 235 -16.11 -6.15 -5.78
C ILE A 235 -17.32 -7.08 -5.93
N PHE A 236 -17.08 -8.39 -5.94
CA PHE A 236 -18.12 -9.39 -6.04
C PHE A 236 -17.82 -10.61 -5.16
N PRO A 237 -18.79 -11.10 -4.36
CA PRO A 237 -20.16 -10.61 -4.29
C PRO A 237 -20.36 -9.45 -3.30
N HIS A 238 -19.35 -9.08 -2.50
CA HIS A 238 -19.56 -8.31 -1.28
C HIS A 238 -20.12 -6.89 -1.52
N HIS A 239 -19.38 -6.02 -2.18
CA HIS A 239 -19.79 -4.65 -2.48
C HIS A 239 -20.99 -4.60 -3.44
N GLU A 240 -21.11 -5.56 -4.37
CA GLU A 240 -22.31 -5.67 -5.21
C GLU A 240 -23.57 -5.91 -4.37
N ASN A 241 -23.50 -6.79 -3.37
CA ASN A 241 -24.58 -7.05 -2.44
C ASN A 241 -24.90 -5.84 -1.57
N GLU A 242 -23.87 -5.10 -1.13
CA GLU A 242 -24.07 -3.89 -0.35
C GLU A 242 -24.79 -2.79 -1.14
N ILE A 243 -24.45 -2.61 -2.41
CA ILE A 243 -25.17 -1.69 -3.30
C ILE A 243 -26.64 -2.11 -3.38
N ALA A 244 -26.91 -3.39 -3.64
CA ALA A 244 -28.28 -3.89 -3.75
C ALA A 244 -29.08 -3.70 -2.45
N GLN A 245 -28.48 -4.00 -1.29
CA GLN A 245 -29.08 -3.83 0.03
C GLN A 245 -29.38 -2.37 0.33
N SER A 246 -28.39 -1.49 0.15
CA SER A 246 -28.50 -0.06 0.47
C SER A 246 -29.49 0.64 -0.48
N CYS A 247 -29.48 0.35 -1.78
CA CYS A 247 -30.43 0.90 -2.74
C CYS A 247 -31.86 0.36 -2.53
N ALA A 248 -32.01 -0.92 -2.16
CA ALA A 248 -33.31 -1.48 -1.80
C ALA A 248 -33.89 -0.79 -0.57
N ALA A 249 -33.08 -0.56 0.47
CA ALA A 249 -33.51 0.15 1.67
C ALA A 249 -33.75 1.65 1.43
N CYS A 250 -32.93 2.31 0.61
CA CYS A 250 -33.01 3.73 0.29
C CYS A 250 -32.73 3.98 -1.20
N GLN A 251 -33.73 4.43 -1.96
CA GLN A 251 -33.59 4.64 -3.41
C GLN A 251 -32.57 5.73 -3.77
N GLU A 252 -32.31 6.66 -2.85
CA GLU A 252 -31.32 7.73 -3.02
C GLU A 252 -29.90 7.32 -2.61
N SER A 253 -29.71 6.06 -2.18
CA SER A 253 -28.42 5.52 -1.80
C SER A 253 -27.41 5.67 -2.93
N SER A 254 -26.24 6.24 -2.63
CA SER A 254 -25.23 6.54 -3.64
C SER A 254 -23.84 6.66 -3.00
N VAL A 255 -22.89 5.89 -3.51
CA VAL A 255 -21.47 6.06 -3.21
C VAL A 255 -20.82 6.69 -4.43
N SER A 256 -20.13 7.83 -4.24
CA SER A 256 -19.52 8.56 -5.36
C SER A 256 -18.36 7.78 -6.00
N TYR A 257 -17.49 7.19 -5.19
CA TYR A 257 -16.25 6.54 -5.63
C TYR A 257 -16.08 5.14 -5.00
N TRP A 258 -16.03 4.11 -5.84
CA TRP A 258 -15.69 2.75 -5.43
C TRP A 258 -14.22 2.47 -5.70
N MET A 259 -13.41 2.28 -4.67
CA MET A 259 -11.96 2.10 -4.79
C MET A 259 -11.55 0.71 -4.36
N HIS A 260 -10.76 0.01 -5.18
CA HIS A 260 -10.32 -1.35 -4.87
C HIS A 260 -8.83 -1.53 -5.08
N ASN A 261 -8.13 -2.09 -4.08
CA ASN A 261 -6.73 -2.43 -4.22
C ASN A 261 -6.57 -3.80 -4.89
N GLY A 262 -5.64 -3.89 -5.85
CA GLY A 262 -5.30 -5.17 -6.50
C GLY A 262 -4.72 -6.21 -5.52
N HIS A 263 -4.70 -7.47 -5.96
CA HIS A 263 -4.10 -8.58 -5.21
C HIS A 263 -2.60 -8.39 -4.99
N VAL A 264 -2.07 -8.99 -3.93
CA VAL A 264 -0.62 -9.14 -3.74
C VAL A 264 -0.08 -10.13 -4.78
N THR A 265 0.82 -9.67 -5.63
CA THR A 265 1.54 -10.49 -6.61
C THR A 265 3.03 -10.54 -6.25
N ASN A 266 3.70 -11.66 -6.51
CA ASN A 266 5.12 -11.84 -6.24
C ASN A 266 5.93 -11.57 -7.52
N ASN A 267 6.23 -10.30 -7.82
CA ASN A 267 7.04 -9.90 -8.97
C ASN A 267 8.43 -9.44 -8.50
N ASN A 268 9.43 -10.25 -8.80
CA ASN A 268 10.84 -10.00 -8.47
C ASN A 268 11.49 -9.09 -9.51
N GLU A 269 11.66 -7.81 -9.18
CA GLU A 269 12.69 -6.99 -9.84
C GLU A 269 13.65 -6.38 -8.82
N LYS A 270 14.94 -6.57 -9.09
CA LYS A 270 16.05 -6.20 -8.21
C LYS A 270 16.57 -4.83 -8.61
N MET A 271 16.49 -3.85 -7.72
CA MET A 271 17.29 -2.64 -7.84
C MET A 271 18.75 -2.96 -7.51
N SER A 272 19.63 -2.95 -8.51
CA SER A 272 21.08 -3.14 -8.33
C SER A 272 21.76 -1.81 -8.00
N LYS A 273 22.78 -1.84 -7.13
CA LYS A 273 23.62 -0.68 -6.85
C LYS A 273 25.09 -1.07 -6.91
N SER A 274 25.75 -0.72 -8.00
CA SER A 274 27.20 -0.61 -8.06
C SER A 274 27.55 0.89 -7.96
N LEU A 275 28.20 1.27 -6.86
CA LEU A 275 29.15 2.40 -6.67
C LEU A 275 29.14 2.88 -5.20
N ASN A 276 30.31 3.29 -4.73
CA ASN A 276 30.68 3.62 -3.34
C ASN A 276 30.01 4.89 -2.74
N ASN A 277 28.82 5.27 -3.22
CA ASN A 277 28.07 6.49 -2.88
C ASN A 277 26.62 6.17 -2.44
N PHE A 278 26.43 5.09 -1.69
CA PHE A 278 25.12 4.71 -1.16
C PHE A 278 24.86 5.37 0.21
N PHE A 279 23.87 6.26 0.26
CA PHE A 279 23.30 6.78 1.51
C PHE A 279 21.85 6.33 1.60
N THR A 280 21.44 5.77 2.74
CA THR A 280 20.02 5.45 2.98
C THR A 280 19.26 6.72 3.37
N ILE A 281 17.92 6.69 3.25
CA ILE A 281 17.05 7.79 3.69
C ILE A 281 17.31 8.09 5.18
N ARG A 282 17.33 7.04 6.02
CA ARG A 282 17.50 7.17 7.48
C ARG A 282 18.86 7.76 7.86
N GLU A 283 19.94 7.33 7.20
CA GLU A 283 21.27 7.90 7.40
C GLU A 283 21.33 9.36 6.98
N THR A 284 20.81 9.69 5.80
CA THR A 284 20.80 11.07 5.30
C THR A 284 20.09 12.01 6.28
N LEU A 285 18.99 11.55 6.89
CA LEU A 285 18.23 12.34 7.86
C LEU A 285 18.91 12.40 9.23
N GLN A 286 19.54 11.32 9.70
CA GLN A 286 20.34 11.33 10.94
C GLN A 286 21.56 12.25 10.82
N ASP A 287 22.34 12.12 9.74
CA ASP A 287 23.53 12.96 9.50
C ASP A 287 23.14 14.45 9.41
N CYS A 288 21.94 14.73 8.90
CA CYS A 288 21.36 16.07 8.89
C CYS A 288 21.03 16.57 10.30
N GLU A 289 20.41 15.72 11.15
CA GLU A 289 20.15 16.05 12.55
C GLU A 289 21.42 16.31 13.35
N ASP A 290 22.41 15.43 13.22
CA ASP A 290 23.70 15.56 13.92
C ASP A 290 24.45 16.84 13.52
N ALA A 291 24.37 17.23 12.25
CA ALA A 291 24.99 18.46 11.77
C ALA A 291 24.24 19.74 12.21
N LEU A 292 22.93 19.64 12.43
CA LEU A 292 22.09 20.78 12.84
C LEU A 292 22.06 20.97 14.36
N ALA A 293 22.10 19.90 15.15
CA ALA A 293 21.91 19.95 16.61
C ALA A 293 22.85 20.94 17.33
N PRO A 294 24.19 20.93 17.11
CA PRO A 294 25.09 21.89 17.76
C PRO A 294 24.79 23.34 17.38
N LEU A 295 24.35 23.58 16.14
CA LEU A 295 24.08 24.93 15.63
C LEU A 295 22.78 25.51 16.20
N LEU A 296 21.79 24.65 16.46
CA LEU A 296 20.53 25.04 17.10
C LEU A 296 20.73 25.30 18.61
N GLU A 297 21.58 24.53 19.28
CA GLU A 297 21.97 24.74 20.69
C GLU A 297 22.73 26.07 20.89
N GLU A 298 23.52 26.52 19.91
CA GLU A 298 24.21 27.81 19.90
C GLU A 298 23.28 29.04 19.67
N GLY A 299 21.95 28.84 19.69
CA GLY A 299 20.96 29.92 19.69
C GLY A 299 20.45 30.33 18.32
N LEU A 300 20.61 29.48 17.29
CA LEU A 300 19.91 29.66 16.02
C LEU A 300 18.47 29.17 16.14
N LYS A 301 17.53 30.12 16.07
CA LYS A 301 16.10 29.80 16.03
C LYS A 301 15.69 29.53 14.59
N GLU A 302 14.81 28.55 14.38
CA GLU A 302 14.21 28.30 13.06
C GLU A 302 13.64 29.61 12.48
N GLY A 303 14.07 29.95 11.27
CA GLY A 303 13.54 31.10 10.53
C GLY A 303 14.03 32.47 10.98
N ALA A 304 14.94 32.59 11.96
CA ALA A 304 15.46 33.88 12.41
C ALA A 304 16.93 33.85 12.83
N ASP A 305 17.70 34.86 12.44
CA ASP A 305 19.02 35.09 13.01
C ASP A 305 18.92 35.55 14.48
N GLN A 306 20.08 35.73 15.12
CA GLN A 306 20.22 36.14 16.53
C GLN A 306 19.55 37.50 16.83
N ASN A 307 19.19 38.26 15.79
CA ASN A 307 18.55 39.57 15.84
C ASN A 307 17.08 39.54 15.38
N GLY A 308 16.49 38.36 15.13
CA GLY A 308 15.10 38.22 14.69
C GLY A 308 14.86 38.40 13.18
N LYS A 309 15.90 38.47 12.35
CA LYS A 309 15.77 38.69 10.91
C LYS A 309 15.56 37.38 10.16
N ILE A 310 14.57 37.33 9.28
CA ILE A 310 14.25 36.14 8.48
C ILE A 310 15.46 35.74 7.62
N VAL A 311 15.96 34.53 7.85
CA VAL A 311 17.06 33.95 7.05
C VAL A 311 16.48 33.39 5.76
N LYS A 312 16.87 33.98 4.63
CA LYS A 312 16.48 33.47 3.31
C LYS A 312 17.23 32.17 3.00
N ILE A 313 16.50 31.15 2.60
CA ILE A 313 17.08 29.92 2.05
C ILE A 313 17.71 30.17 0.67
N THR A 314 18.63 29.29 0.29
CA THR A 314 19.29 29.35 -1.01
C THR A 314 18.31 29.11 -2.15
N LEU A 315 18.54 29.73 -3.32
CA LEU A 315 17.71 29.51 -4.52
C LEU A 315 17.62 28.02 -4.87
N THR A 316 18.75 27.30 -4.80
CA THR A 316 18.79 25.86 -5.04
C THR A 316 17.92 25.06 -4.08
N ALA A 317 17.82 25.47 -2.81
CA ALA A 317 16.92 24.82 -1.85
C ALA A 317 15.45 25.12 -2.17
N GLN A 318 15.13 26.37 -2.55
CA GLN A 318 13.78 26.74 -3.00
C GLN A 318 13.35 25.94 -4.22
N GLU A 319 14.22 25.82 -5.22
CA GLU A 319 13.99 25.01 -6.42
C GLU A 319 13.83 23.54 -6.08
N CYS A 320 14.65 23.01 -5.16
CA CYS A 320 14.57 21.62 -4.71
C CYS A 320 13.23 21.33 -4.03
N ILE A 321 12.79 22.18 -3.09
CA ILE A 321 11.51 22.04 -2.39
C ILE A 321 10.35 22.17 -3.38
N SER A 322 10.38 23.17 -4.26
CA SER A 322 9.35 23.39 -5.27
C SER A 322 9.23 22.19 -6.20
N LYS A 323 10.36 21.65 -6.70
CA LYS A 323 10.37 20.45 -7.55
C LYS A 323 9.82 19.23 -6.80
N LEU A 324 10.27 18.99 -5.56
CA LEU A 324 9.79 17.90 -4.72
C LEU A 324 8.28 17.96 -4.54
N LYS A 325 7.77 19.12 -4.13
CA LYS A 325 6.34 19.34 -3.91
C LYS A 325 5.53 19.17 -5.20
N ASN A 326 5.97 19.78 -6.30
CA ASN A 326 5.27 19.68 -7.58
C ASN A 326 5.21 18.25 -8.12
N GLU A 327 6.30 17.50 -7.99
CA GLU A 327 6.37 16.10 -8.40
C GLU A 327 5.48 15.22 -7.50
N PHE A 328 5.60 15.37 -6.18
CA PHE A 328 4.78 14.68 -5.20
C PHE A 328 3.29 14.91 -5.45
N GLU A 329 2.84 16.17 -5.50
CA GLU A 329 1.45 16.52 -5.78
C GLU A 329 1.00 15.98 -7.14
N SER A 330 1.86 16.05 -8.17
CA SER A 330 1.50 15.52 -9.49
C SER A 330 1.26 14.02 -9.51
N LYS A 331 2.03 13.25 -8.74
CA LYS A 331 1.93 11.79 -8.71
C LYS A 331 0.84 11.31 -7.77
N MET A 332 0.69 11.96 -6.62
CA MET A 332 -0.38 11.63 -5.68
C MET A 332 -1.76 12.04 -6.21
N CYS A 333 -1.87 13.17 -6.92
CA CYS A 333 -3.12 13.55 -7.57
C CYS A 333 -3.52 12.62 -8.73
N ASP A 334 -2.60 11.82 -9.27
CA ASP A 334 -2.91 10.83 -10.31
C ASP A 334 -3.08 9.44 -9.69
N ASP A 335 -4.21 9.23 -9.01
CA ASP A 335 -4.59 7.93 -8.45
C ASP A 335 -3.54 7.33 -7.49
N LEU A 336 -2.98 8.17 -6.61
CA LEU A 336 -1.99 7.78 -5.59
C LEU A 336 -0.79 7.00 -6.17
N ASN A 337 -0.17 7.50 -7.23
CA ASN A 337 0.96 6.84 -7.89
C ASN A 337 2.26 6.89 -7.05
N THR A 338 2.28 6.13 -5.96
CA THR A 338 3.33 6.14 -4.93
C THR A 338 4.67 5.62 -5.41
N ALA A 339 4.68 4.66 -6.34
CA ALA A 339 5.92 4.06 -6.85
C ALA A 339 6.84 5.10 -7.49
N GLN A 340 6.27 6.04 -8.24
CA GLN A 340 7.03 7.06 -8.96
C GLN A 340 7.55 8.19 -8.05
N ILE A 341 6.99 8.35 -6.84
CA ILE A 341 7.40 9.40 -5.89
C ILE A 341 8.82 9.15 -5.38
N LEU A 342 9.18 7.89 -5.20
CA LEU A 342 10.48 7.50 -4.65
C LEU A 342 11.62 7.64 -5.67
N THR A 343 11.28 7.91 -6.94
CA THR A 343 12.23 8.03 -8.06
C THR A 343 12.13 9.43 -8.66
N GLY A 344 13.16 10.28 -8.50
CA GLY A 344 13.16 11.64 -9.05
C GLY A 344 13.44 12.70 -7.99
N ALA A 345 12.52 13.65 -7.80
CA ALA A 345 12.74 14.82 -6.94
C ALA A 345 12.98 14.46 -5.48
N PHE A 346 12.40 13.37 -4.99
CA PHE A 346 12.69 12.85 -3.65
C PHE A 346 14.16 12.45 -3.51
N GLN A 347 14.71 11.74 -4.50
CA GLN A 347 16.12 11.38 -4.53
C GLN A 347 17.02 12.62 -4.67
N ASP A 348 16.61 13.61 -5.46
CA ASP A 348 17.34 14.87 -5.61
C ASP A 348 17.39 15.65 -4.29
N ALA A 349 16.31 15.65 -3.50
CA ALA A 349 16.28 16.26 -2.18
C ALA A 349 17.25 15.58 -1.19
N LEU A 350 17.30 14.25 -1.20
CA LEU A 350 18.28 13.51 -0.39
C LEU A 350 19.73 13.77 -0.82
N LYS A 351 19.98 13.85 -2.13
CA LYS A 351 21.30 14.23 -2.68
C LYS A 351 21.67 15.66 -2.25
N PHE A 352 20.71 16.59 -2.30
CA PHE A 352 20.91 17.97 -1.85
C PHE A 352 21.37 17.99 -0.39
N ILE A 353 20.63 17.33 0.52
CA ILE A 353 21.00 17.22 1.95
C ILE A 353 22.44 16.72 2.09
N ASN A 354 22.76 15.55 1.51
CA ASN A 354 24.10 14.95 1.59
C ASN A 354 25.21 15.88 1.07
N SER A 355 24.96 16.59 -0.03
CA SER A 355 25.91 17.54 -0.62
C SER A 355 26.13 18.78 0.27
N SER A 356 25.08 19.28 0.91
CA SER A 356 25.12 20.46 1.78
C SER A 356 25.80 20.17 3.11
N LEU A 357 25.70 18.95 3.64
CA LEU A 357 26.41 18.52 4.85
C LEU A 357 27.93 18.61 4.69
N ASN A 358 28.45 18.25 3.50
CA ASN A 358 29.87 18.45 3.19
C ASN A 358 30.26 19.93 3.13
N GLY A 359 29.33 20.80 2.74
CA GLY A 359 29.51 22.25 2.73
C GLY A 359 29.60 22.85 4.14
N LEU A 360 28.83 22.33 5.11
CA LEU A 360 28.82 22.83 6.49
C LEU A 360 30.18 22.67 7.18
N LYS A 361 30.96 21.65 6.81
CA LYS A 361 32.30 21.39 7.35
C LYS A 361 33.36 22.40 6.87
N LYS A 362 33.06 23.22 5.86
CA LYS A 362 34.00 24.21 5.31
C LYS A 362 33.82 25.57 6.00
N LYS A 363 34.94 26.26 6.24
CA LYS A 363 34.92 27.64 6.77
C LYS A 363 34.26 28.57 5.75
N GLN A 364 33.14 29.18 6.13
CA GLN A 364 32.35 30.06 5.26
C GLN A 364 31.95 31.34 6.01
N GLN A 365 31.49 32.35 5.26
CA GLN A 365 30.94 33.58 5.84
C GLN A 365 29.66 33.26 6.64
N LYS A 366 29.53 33.85 7.85
CA LYS A 366 28.42 33.58 8.80
C LYS A 366 27.05 33.61 8.11
N GLN A 367 26.75 34.64 7.32
CA GLN A 367 25.47 34.76 6.61
C GLN A 367 25.17 33.60 5.64
N LYS A 368 26.19 33.11 4.94
CA LYS A 368 26.07 32.00 3.98
C LYS A 368 25.87 30.67 4.71
N GLN A 369 26.54 30.49 5.84
CA GLN A 369 26.34 29.34 6.72
C GLN A 369 24.91 29.30 7.27
N LEU A 370 24.39 30.43 7.76
CA LEU A 370 23.00 30.54 8.24
C LEU A 370 21.98 30.19 7.16
N SER A 371 22.15 30.71 5.94
CA SER A 371 21.27 30.40 4.82
C SER A 371 21.28 28.91 4.48
N MET A 372 22.44 28.26 4.53
CA MET A 372 22.58 26.82 4.26
C MET A 372 21.96 25.94 5.36
N VAL A 373 22.08 26.35 6.63
CA VAL A 373 21.41 25.69 7.76
C VAL A 373 19.90 25.75 7.59
N GLN A 374 19.35 26.94 7.31
CA GLN A 374 17.91 27.07 7.08
C GLN A 374 17.45 26.26 5.85
N SER A 375 18.23 26.25 4.76
CA SER A 375 17.95 25.42 3.60
C SER A 375 17.87 23.92 3.95
N LEU A 376 18.76 23.43 4.81
CA LEU A 376 18.75 22.03 5.24
C LEU A 376 17.53 21.72 6.09
N ILE A 377 17.15 22.60 7.02
CA ILE A 377 15.93 22.47 7.83
C ILE A 377 14.70 22.37 6.93
N ASP A 378 14.54 23.31 5.99
CA ASP A 378 13.36 23.38 5.14
C ASP A 378 13.27 22.20 4.17
N VAL A 379 14.39 21.77 3.57
CA VAL A 379 14.41 20.59 2.69
C VAL A 379 14.17 19.30 3.48
N LYS A 380 14.79 19.16 4.66
CA LYS A 380 14.53 18.03 5.56
C LYS A 380 13.05 17.96 5.91
N LYS A 381 12.45 19.09 6.28
CA LYS A 381 11.03 19.19 6.61
C LYS A 381 10.13 18.80 5.44
N ALA A 382 10.42 19.27 4.22
CA ALA A 382 9.67 18.87 3.03
C ALA A 382 9.77 17.35 2.77
N VAL A 383 10.97 16.77 2.92
CA VAL A 383 11.15 15.32 2.78
C VAL A 383 10.36 14.55 3.84
N THR A 384 10.37 15.00 5.10
CA THR A 384 9.73 14.26 6.20
C THR A 384 8.23 14.46 6.25
N ASP A 385 7.77 15.70 6.21
CA ASP A 385 6.38 16.07 6.51
C ASP A 385 5.49 16.05 5.26
N ASP A 386 6.03 16.43 4.10
CA ASP A 386 5.23 16.45 2.87
C ASP A 386 5.21 15.10 2.17
N VAL A 387 6.29 14.30 2.29
CA VAL A 387 6.41 13.01 1.58
C VAL A 387 6.35 11.81 2.52
N LEU A 388 7.32 11.67 3.44
CA LEU A 388 7.41 10.44 4.25
C LEU A 388 6.21 10.28 5.19
N ASP A 389 5.67 11.35 5.75
CA ASP A 389 4.51 11.28 6.65
C ASP A 389 3.24 10.84 5.89
N VAL A 390 3.00 11.41 4.70
CA VAL A 390 1.83 11.04 3.88
C VAL A 390 1.91 9.59 3.41
N LEU A 391 3.12 9.10 3.10
CA LEU A 391 3.34 7.71 2.71
C LEU A 391 3.37 6.72 3.88
N GLY A 392 3.20 7.17 5.13
CA GLY A 392 3.30 6.29 6.31
C GLY A 392 4.71 5.73 6.54
N LEU A 393 5.74 6.45 6.09
CA LEU A 393 7.16 6.07 6.20
C LEU A 393 7.92 6.89 7.25
N LYS A 394 7.23 7.79 7.96
CA LYS A 394 7.80 8.56 9.07
C LYS A 394 7.77 7.73 10.35
N SER A 395 8.96 7.29 10.79
CA SER A 395 9.13 6.48 12.00
C SER A 395 8.78 7.27 13.26
N SER A 396 8.17 6.61 14.24
CA SER A 396 8.00 7.11 15.61
C SER A 396 9.30 7.11 16.42
N HIS A 397 10.23 6.21 16.08
CA HIS A 397 11.58 6.16 16.65
C HIS A 397 12.50 7.19 15.97
N THR A 398 13.53 7.61 16.69
CA THR A 398 14.61 8.46 16.15
C THR A 398 15.38 7.74 15.04
N TYR A 399 16.00 8.48 14.13
CA TYR A 399 16.76 7.84 13.05
C TYR A 399 17.93 7.00 13.59
N SER A 400 18.57 7.42 14.68
CA SER A 400 19.66 6.70 15.36
C SER A 400 19.21 5.33 15.86
N GLU A 401 18.06 5.25 16.54
CA GLU A 401 17.49 3.98 17.00
C GLU A 401 17.19 3.05 15.82
N VAL A 402 16.59 3.58 14.75
CA VAL A 402 16.31 2.80 13.54
C VAL A 402 17.61 2.26 12.92
N LEU A 403 18.66 3.08 12.85
CA LEU A 403 19.97 2.66 12.32
C LEU A 403 20.63 1.59 13.20
N GLN A 404 20.51 1.70 14.52
CA GLN A 404 21.00 0.67 15.45
C GLN A 404 20.22 -0.65 15.28
N GLN A 405 18.90 -0.60 15.14
CA GLN A 405 18.08 -1.78 14.87
C GLN A 405 18.47 -2.44 13.53
N LEU A 406 18.74 -1.65 12.48
CA LEU A 406 19.23 -2.16 11.20
C LEU A 406 20.60 -2.83 11.32
N LYS A 407 21.51 -2.25 12.12
CA LYS A 407 22.81 -2.85 12.44
C LYS A 407 22.65 -4.17 13.19
N ALA A 408 21.81 -4.22 14.22
CA ALA A 408 21.55 -5.43 14.99
C ALA A 408 21.00 -6.57 14.10
N LYS A 409 20.01 -6.26 13.25
CA LYS A 409 19.46 -7.22 12.28
C LYS A 409 20.49 -7.68 11.24
N ALA A 410 21.42 -6.81 10.83
CA ALA A 410 22.50 -7.19 9.91
C ALA A 410 23.51 -8.12 10.56
N LEU A 411 23.88 -7.87 11.82
CA LEU A 411 24.77 -8.71 12.62
C LEU A 411 24.17 -10.10 12.87
N GLU A 412 22.91 -10.15 13.30
CA GLU A 412 22.16 -11.39 13.49
C GLU A 412 22.13 -12.22 12.19
N ARG A 413 21.77 -11.58 11.08
CA ARG A 413 21.81 -12.20 9.74
C ARG A 413 23.20 -12.68 9.36
N ALA A 414 24.25 -11.96 9.71
CA ALA A 414 25.63 -12.32 9.41
C ALA A 414 26.16 -13.44 10.31
N GLY A 415 25.46 -13.78 11.40
CA GLY A 415 25.97 -14.65 12.45
C GLY A 415 27.21 -14.07 13.12
N MET A 416 27.28 -12.74 13.28
CA MET A 416 28.44 -12.02 13.80
C MET A 416 28.03 -11.12 14.96
N VAL A 417 28.95 -10.86 15.88
CA VAL A 417 28.82 -9.74 16.83
C VAL A 417 29.61 -8.53 16.31
N GLU A 418 29.33 -7.34 16.84
CA GLU A 418 30.00 -6.11 16.38
C GLU A 418 31.53 -6.19 16.49
N ASN A 419 32.04 -6.84 17.53
CA ASN A 419 33.48 -7.09 17.70
C ASN A 419 34.11 -7.91 16.56
N ASP A 420 33.36 -8.81 15.91
CA ASP A 420 33.90 -9.58 14.77
C ASP A 420 34.07 -8.68 13.55
N VAL A 421 33.15 -7.74 13.34
CA VAL A 421 33.24 -6.75 12.26
C VAL A 421 34.41 -5.80 12.50
N LEU A 422 34.57 -5.31 13.73
CA LEU A 422 35.69 -4.45 14.11
C LEU A 422 37.06 -5.14 13.92
N LYS A 423 37.16 -6.43 14.26
CA LYS A 423 38.37 -7.23 13.98
C LYS A 423 38.67 -7.30 12.49
N LYS A 424 37.65 -7.53 11.65
CA LYS A 424 37.80 -7.56 10.19
C LYS A 424 38.22 -6.20 9.61
N ILE A 425 37.73 -5.09 10.17
CA ILE A 425 38.16 -3.75 9.80
C ILE A 425 39.65 -3.56 10.11
N GLU A 426 40.12 -4.00 11.28
CA GLU A 426 41.54 -3.89 11.65
C GLU A 426 42.44 -4.81 10.81
N GLU A 427 41.99 -6.03 10.51
CA GLU A 427 42.66 -6.92 9.54
C GLU A 427 42.82 -6.26 8.17
N ARG A 428 41.75 -5.61 7.67
CA ARG A 428 41.80 -4.87 6.41
C ARG A 428 42.76 -3.70 6.48
N LYS A 429 42.78 -2.95 7.59
CA LYS A 429 43.68 -1.82 7.78
C LYS A 429 45.15 -2.27 7.70
N ARG A 430 45.52 -3.35 8.40
CA ARG A 430 46.86 -3.95 8.33
C ARG A 430 47.21 -4.45 6.92
N ALA A 431 46.26 -5.06 6.21
CA ALA A 431 46.46 -5.47 4.82
C ALA A 431 46.81 -4.27 3.92
N ARG A 432 46.09 -3.16 4.07
CA ARG A 432 46.38 -1.91 3.32
C ARG A 432 47.73 -1.30 3.68
N GLU A 433 48.10 -1.28 4.96
CA GLU A 433 49.41 -0.81 5.43
C GLU A 433 50.55 -1.64 4.82
N ASN A 434 50.35 -2.95 4.70
CA ASN A 434 51.28 -3.90 4.07
C ASN A 434 51.20 -3.92 2.54
N LYS A 435 50.36 -3.08 1.91
CA LYS A 435 50.08 -3.05 0.46
C LYS A 435 49.50 -4.36 -0.11
N ASP A 436 48.90 -5.19 0.73
CA ASP A 436 48.14 -6.37 0.34
C ASP A 436 46.69 -5.98 -0.01
N PHE A 437 46.51 -5.47 -1.22
CA PHE A 437 45.20 -5.05 -1.72
C PHE A 437 44.24 -6.22 -1.95
N ALA A 438 44.77 -7.40 -2.31
CA ALA A 438 43.96 -8.60 -2.54
C ALA A 438 43.25 -9.05 -1.26
N MET A 439 43.98 -9.12 -0.14
CA MET A 439 43.39 -9.45 1.17
C MET A 439 42.40 -8.37 1.64
N SER A 440 42.71 -7.09 1.42
CA SER A 440 41.79 -5.98 1.72
C SER A 440 40.46 -6.12 0.98
N ASP A 441 40.51 -6.46 -0.31
CA ASP A 441 39.32 -6.61 -1.15
C ASP A 441 38.54 -7.88 -0.82
N GLN A 442 39.23 -8.97 -0.47
CA GLN A 442 38.60 -10.19 0.01
C GLN A 442 37.79 -9.97 1.30
N ILE A 443 38.38 -9.30 2.30
CA ILE A 443 37.68 -8.97 3.56
C ILE A 443 36.42 -8.15 3.26
N ARG A 444 36.53 -7.16 2.36
CA ARG A 444 35.41 -6.33 1.97
C ARG A 444 34.30 -7.15 1.30
N ALA A 445 34.65 -8.02 0.35
CA ALA A 445 33.69 -8.87 -0.35
C ALA A 445 32.99 -9.85 0.59
N ASP A 446 33.72 -10.47 1.52
CA ASP A 446 33.15 -11.42 2.49
C ASP A 446 32.16 -10.75 3.44
N LEU A 447 32.45 -9.54 3.91
CA LEU A 447 31.52 -8.77 4.72
C LEU A 447 30.29 -8.33 3.89
N THR A 448 30.48 -7.86 2.65
CA THR A 448 29.36 -7.46 1.77
C THR A 448 28.43 -8.64 1.50
N ARG A 449 28.97 -9.86 1.27
CA ARG A 449 28.18 -11.09 1.10
C ARG A 449 27.31 -11.41 2.32
N LYS A 450 27.80 -11.07 3.51
CA LYS A 450 27.05 -11.19 4.77
C LYS A 450 26.07 -10.04 5.01
N GLY A 451 26.04 -9.03 4.15
CA GLY A 451 25.18 -7.85 4.26
C GLY A 451 25.81 -6.71 5.08
N ILE A 452 27.14 -6.63 5.12
CA ILE A 452 27.91 -5.62 5.85
C ILE A 452 28.85 -4.90 4.86
N ALA A 453 28.53 -3.65 4.53
CA ALA A 453 29.37 -2.83 3.66
C ALA A 453 30.37 -2.01 4.49
N LEU A 454 31.64 -1.99 4.08
CA LEU A 454 32.66 -1.12 4.65
C LEU A 454 32.78 0.20 3.88
N MET A 455 32.94 1.30 4.60
CA MET A 455 33.12 2.64 4.05
C MET A 455 34.28 3.35 4.75
N ASP A 456 35.18 3.93 3.96
CA ASP A 456 36.29 4.74 4.48
C ASP A 456 35.85 6.20 4.57
N VAL A 457 35.83 6.76 5.78
CA VAL A 457 35.46 8.15 6.07
C VAL A 457 36.65 8.84 6.72
N GLY A 458 37.36 9.67 5.95
CA GLY A 458 38.58 10.31 6.41
C GLY A 458 39.69 9.29 6.69
N LYS A 459 40.09 9.15 7.96
CA LYS A 459 41.11 8.18 8.41
C LYS A 459 40.51 6.90 9.01
N GLU A 460 39.19 6.83 9.15
CA GLU A 460 38.50 5.72 9.81
C GLU A 460 37.73 4.88 8.78
N THR A 461 37.55 3.60 9.09
CA THR A 461 36.66 2.71 8.34
C THR A 461 35.46 2.41 9.22
N ILE A 462 34.27 2.76 8.73
CA ILE A 462 32.99 2.43 9.37
C ILE A 462 32.29 1.32 8.58
N TRP A 463 31.28 0.70 9.18
CA TRP A 463 30.47 -0.32 8.52
C TRP A 463 28.98 0.00 8.57
N ARG A 464 28.25 -0.50 7.57
CA ARG A 464 26.80 -0.30 7.41
C ARG A 464 26.10 -1.58 6.94
N PRO A 465 24.84 -1.79 7.32
CA PRO A 465 23.99 -2.81 6.71
C PRO A 465 23.86 -2.59 5.20
N CYS A 466 23.97 -3.64 4.40
CA CYS A 466 23.67 -3.62 2.97
C CYS A 466 22.85 -4.86 2.56
N VAL A 467 22.29 -4.81 1.36
CA VAL A 467 21.65 -5.98 0.74
C VAL A 467 22.74 -7.02 0.49
N ARG A 468 22.45 -8.30 0.75
CA ARG A 468 23.40 -9.38 0.47
C ARG A 468 23.61 -9.49 -1.04
N GLU A 469 24.87 -9.54 -1.44
CA GLU A 469 25.22 -9.96 -2.80
C GLU A 469 25.23 -11.48 -2.81
N GLU A 470 24.25 -12.09 -3.50
CA GLU A 470 24.35 -13.50 -3.84
C GLU A 470 25.52 -13.69 -4.81
N PRO A 471 26.28 -14.81 -4.70
CA PRO A 471 27.26 -15.13 -5.71
C PRO A 471 26.55 -15.20 -7.05
N ILE A 472 27.07 -14.46 -8.04
CA ILE A 472 26.73 -14.69 -9.44
C ILE A 472 27.02 -16.19 -9.64
N LYS A 473 25.99 -16.99 -9.92
CA LYS A 473 26.22 -18.33 -10.45
C LYS A 473 26.93 -18.11 -11.77
N GLU A 474 28.25 -18.29 -11.79
CA GLU A 474 28.94 -18.56 -13.03
C GLU A 474 28.31 -19.85 -13.54
N GLU A 475 27.40 -19.73 -14.50
CA GLU A 475 26.98 -20.88 -15.30
C GLU A 475 28.26 -21.46 -15.88
N GLU A 476 28.64 -22.64 -15.40
CA GLU A 476 29.64 -23.46 -16.03
C GLU A 476 29.27 -23.56 -17.50
N LYS A 477 30.02 -22.88 -18.37
CA LYS A 477 30.09 -23.22 -19.79
C LYS A 477 30.73 -24.61 -19.88
N GLN A 478 29.96 -25.65 -19.59
CA GLN A 478 30.26 -26.97 -20.10
C GLN A 478 30.10 -26.88 -21.62
N LEU A 479 31.23 -26.77 -22.32
CA LEU A 479 31.26 -27.11 -23.73
C LEU A 479 30.73 -28.55 -23.86
N PRO A 480 29.79 -28.83 -24.77
CA PRO A 480 29.30 -30.19 -24.92
C PRO A 480 30.43 -31.08 -25.42
N THR A 481 30.79 -32.07 -24.61
CA THR A 481 31.63 -33.19 -25.02
C THR A 481 30.89 -33.97 -26.11
N VAL A 482 31.61 -34.20 -27.21
CA VAL A 482 31.21 -35.02 -28.35
C VAL A 482 31.13 -36.46 -27.89
N GLU A 483 29.98 -36.91 -27.37
CA GLU A 483 29.61 -38.33 -27.26
C GLU A 483 28.22 -38.47 -26.63
N GLU A 484 27.17 -38.09 -27.37
CA GLU A 484 25.82 -38.66 -27.20
C GLU A 484 24.96 -38.30 -28.41
N GLN A 485 25.40 -38.74 -29.59
CA GLN A 485 24.50 -38.96 -30.71
C GLN A 485 24.40 -40.46 -30.94
N LYS A 486 23.39 -41.09 -30.33
CA LYS A 486 22.74 -42.26 -30.91
C LYS A 486 21.35 -42.48 -30.31
N VAL A 487 20.38 -42.34 -31.22
CA VAL A 487 19.01 -42.91 -31.22
C VAL A 487 17.91 -42.10 -30.53
N LEU A 488 17.16 -41.35 -31.33
CA LEU A 488 15.71 -41.13 -31.17
C LEU A 488 15.03 -41.41 -32.53
N PRO A 489 13.85 -42.08 -32.56
CA PRO A 489 13.09 -42.31 -33.80
C PRO A 489 12.39 -41.04 -34.27
N VAL A 490 12.27 -40.96 -35.60
CA VAL A 490 11.58 -39.96 -36.39
C VAL A 490 10.07 -40.04 -36.14
N GLU A 491 9.45 -38.94 -35.70
CA GLU A 491 8.13 -38.51 -36.17
C GLU A 491 7.78 -37.09 -35.65
N GLN A 492 7.17 -36.30 -36.54
CA GLN A 492 6.53 -34.99 -36.32
C GLN A 492 7.43 -33.73 -36.25
N LYS A 493 7.94 -33.32 -37.42
CA LYS A 493 8.21 -31.91 -37.75
C LYS A 493 7.75 -31.61 -39.18
N GLU A 494 6.43 -31.53 -39.37
CA GLU A 494 5.81 -30.85 -40.51
C GLU A 494 4.58 -30.09 -40.01
N GLU A 495 4.78 -29.00 -39.26
CA GLU A 495 3.74 -27.98 -39.05
C GLU A 495 4.35 -26.73 -38.38
N GLN A 496 5.36 -26.11 -39.01
CA GLN A 496 5.79 -24.74 -38.63
C GLN A 496 6.67 -24.05 -39.67
N LYS A 497 6.53 -24.40 -40.96
CA LYS A 497 7.29 -23.77 -42.05
C LYS A 497 6.43 -23.20 -43.18
N GLN A 498 5.17 -22.90 -42.90
CA GLN A 498 4.30 -22.07 -43.73
C GLN A 498 3.67 -21.02 -42.83
N LEU A 499 4.28 -19.83 -42.75
CA LEU A 499 3.68 -18.55 -42.31
C LEU A 499 4.71 -17.40 -42.19
N SER A 500 5.92 -17.53 -42.75
CA SER A 500 6.92 -16.44 -42.74
C SER A 500 7.45 -16.08 -44.13
N SER A 501 6.65 -16.25 -45.19
CA SER A 501 7.08 -15.94 -46.55
C SER A 501 5.98 -15.31 -47.40
N GLU A 502 5.27 -14.31 -46.87
CA GLU A 502 4.45 -13.38 -47.66
C GLU A 502 4.43 -12.02 -46.96
N GLU A 503 5.53 -11.26 -47.02
CA GLU A 503 5.50 -9.80 -46.80
C GLU A 503 6.77 -9.10 -47.32
N GLU A 504 7.26 -9.45 -48.51
CA GLU A 504 8.22 -8.62 -49.25
C GLU A 504 7.91 -8.71 -50.74
N HIS A 505 7.00 -7.85 -51.23
CA HIS A 505 7.02 -7.29 -52.59
C HIS A 505 5.83 -6.34 -52.80
N ASN A 506 6.07 -5.03 -52.73
CA ASN A 506 5.84 -4.13 -53.88
C ASN A 506 6.14 -2.68 -53.53
N ALA A 507 7.17 -2.12 -54.17
CA ALA A 507 7.39 -0.69 -54.29
C ALA A 507 7.42 -0.31 -55.78
N LEU A 508 6.36 0.41 -56.19
CA LEU A 508 6.26 1.52 -57.17
C LEU A 508 6.76 1.33 -58.63
N PRO A 509 6.12 2.03 -59.59
CA PRO A 509 6.64 3.35 -59.96
C PRO A 509 5.58 4.44 -60.20
N VAL A 510 6.13 5.67 -60.23
CA VAL A 510 5.55 7.01 -60.37
C VAL A 510 5.22 7.33 -61.84
N GLU A 511 4.11 8.04 -62.12
CA GLU A 511 4.11 9.36 -62.81
C GLU A 511 2.70 9.99 -63.04
N LYS A 512 2.61 11.25 -62.60
CA LYS A 512 2.01 12.48 -63.19
C LYS A 512 0.51 12.68 -63.49
N GLU A 513 0.05 13.81 -62.94
CA GLU A 513 -0.78 14.91 -63.50
C GLU A 513 -2.28 14.70 -63.75
N LEU A 514 -3.13 15.41 -62.98
CA LEU A 514 -3.80 16.65 -63.43
C LEU A 514 -4.75 17.20 -62.35
N ALA A 515 -4.88 18.53 -62.35
CA ALA A 515 -5.71 19.34 -61.48
C ALA A 515 -7.23 19.18 -61.73
N VAL A 516 -8.04 19.59 -60.75
CA VAL A 516 -9.12 20.62 -60.84
C VAL A 516 -10.07 20.49 -59.63
N SER A 517 -10.49 21.67 -59.16
CA SER A 517 -11.40 22.02 -58.07
C SER A 517 -12.70 21.23 -57.92
N THR A 518 -13.21 21.12 -56.69
CA THR A 518 -14.39 21.87 -56.19
C THR A 518 -14.52 21.76 -54.68
#